data_AF-A0A2Y9D9N5-F1
#
_entry.id   AF-A0A2Y9D9N5-F1
#
_cell.length_a   1.000
_cell.length_b   1.000
_cell.length_c   1.000
_cell.angle_alpha   90.00
_cell.angle_beta   90.00
_cell.angle_gamma   90.00
#
_symmetry.space_group_name_H-M   'P 1'
#
loop_
_entity.id
_entity.type
_entity.pdbx_description
1 polymer ?
#
loop_
_entity_poly.entity_id
_entity_poly.type
_entity_poly.pdbx_seq_one_letter_code
_entity_poly.pdbx_strand_id
1 'polypeptide(L)'
;MATKDEGLLHEGGGGASSPPPKGFPLPSHLASSTETIQAVEERSFRQLQAWPTQHSPAPTFWTTGLRGFALVPQQLLLRPFLRLLPSRTAEAVAGRGHLRWEPRCQQPLPDGAQVTTLLPPRLDGPWVSTGCEVRPGPEFLTRSYTFYPNRLFRAYQFYYEDPSCRKPAHSLLVKGKVRLRRASWVTRGATEADYHLLKVGIVFHSRGALLAVAGRLGQSPASRDCARRLPPARTWLSGAVYELLGTRAKQDCAATLGFTMHELSLVRVQRHLQPQPRAPPRLVEELYLGDIHTDPAERRHYRPTGYQRPLQSALHHAHPCPACGSVSRADEHHPPVLPLQAALALHLHGRWVSSGCEARPAVLFLTRLFTFHRHNRSWEGHYHHFSDPACRQPTFTVYAAGRYTKGTPSAKVLGGTELVFEVTRAHVTPMDEVTAAMLNFSKPGSCGAPGAWSVGTERDITATNGCMPLGIRLPHVEYELFKMEQDPRGQSLLFIGQRPTDGSSPDTPEKRPTSFQAPLVLCDEMAQDFPRLLQHRPLLGKPPSSRGPCPPVAPLPFLFLVVGLAFLGWL
;
A
#
# COMPACT_ATOMS: atom_id res chain seq x y z
N MET A 1 -39.73 26.18 -31.37
CA MET A 1 -39.95 27.27 -32.35
C MET A 1 -38.60 27.92 -32.55
N ALA A 2 -37.91 27.71 -33.67
CA ALA A 2 -38.18 28.21 -35.05
C ALA A 2 -37.19 29.37 -35.31
N THR A 3 -36.09 29.21 -36.09
CA THR A 3 -35.95 29.25 -37.59
C THR A 3 -36.32 30.61 -38.19
N LYS A 4 -35.63 31.20 -39.20
CA LYS A 4 -34.52 30.79 -40.12
C LYS A 4 -33.43 31.92 -40.10
N ASP A 5 -32.42 32.15 -40.96
CA ASP A 5 -31.92 31.61 -42.25
C ASP A 5 -30.36 31.69 -42.33
N GLU A 6 -29.54 31.24 -43.31
CA GLU A 6 -29.36 31.40 -44.80
C GLU A 6 -29.14 32.85 -45.32
N GLY A 7 -28.27 33.16 -46.29
CA GLY A 7 -27.30 32.37 -47.10
C GLY A 7 -26.22 33.31 -47.72
N LEU A 8 -24.97 32.88 -47.99
CA LEU A 8 -24.42 32.22 -49.20
C LEU A 8 -23.89 33.17 -50.34
N LEU A 9 -22.59 33.03 -50.66
CA LEU A 9 -21.91 33.35 -51.96
C LEU A 9 -21.77 34.86 -52.37
N HIS A 10 -20.93 35.28 -53.36
CA HIS A 10 -20.05 34.60 -54.33
C HIS A 10 -18.69 35.35 -54.54
N GLU A 11 -17.83 34.83 -55.44
CA GLU A 11 -16.53 35.30 -56.03
C GLU A 11 -16.22 36.82 -56.18
N GLY A 12 -14.99 37.28 -56.50
CA GLY A 12 -13.70 36.68 -56.91
C GLY A 12 -12.69 37.82 -57.28
N GLY A 13 -11.47 37.63 -57.81
CA GLY A 13 -10.69 36.44 -58.21
C GLY A 13 -9.35 36.84 -58.91
N GLY A 14 -8.49 35.87 -59.24
CA GLY A 14 -7.17 36.07 -59.93
C GLY A 14 -5.99 36.46 -59.00
N GLY A 15 -4.72 36.14 -59.27
CA GLY A 15 -4.04 35.42 -60.36
C GLY A 15 -2.57 35.91 -60.44
N ALA A 16 -1.53 35.18 -60.84
CA ALA A 16 -1.33 33.80 -61.33
C ALA A 16 -0.05 33.20 -60.64
N SER A 17 0.60 32.07 -60.98
CA SER A 17 0.81 31.36 -62.26
C SER A 17 1.12 29.85 -62.10
N SER A 18 1.35 29.16 -63.23
CA SER A 18 1.36 27.69 -63.40
C SER A 18 2.38 27.29 -64.51
N PRO A 19 2.49 26.04 -65.06
CA PRO A 19 2.03 24.71 -64.61
C PRO A 19 3.14 23.57 -64.59
N PRO A 20 3.22 22.51 -65.44
CA PRO A 20 3.29 21.08 -64.98
C PRO A 20 4.39 20.23 -65.75
N PRO A 21 4.27 18.90 -66.11
CA PRO A 21 3.43 17.75 -65.71
C PRO A 21 4.18 16.38 -65.50
N LYS A 22 3.43 15.25 -65.43
CA LYS A 22 3.81 13.79 -65.50
C LYS A 22 4.27 13.14 -64.18
N GLY A 23 4.03 11.84 -63.89
CA GLY A 23 3.22 10.79 -64.55
C GLY A 23 3.40 9.39 -63.89
N PHE A 24 2.35 8.56 -63.83
CA PHE A 24 2.31 7.15 -63.33
C PHE A 24 2.92 6.12 -64.33
N PRO A 25 3.14 4.79 -64.05
CA PRO A 25 2.50 3.89 -63.04
C PRO A 25 3.41 2.83 -62.33
N LEU A 26 2.78 1.79 -61.73
CA LEU A 26 3.36 0.60 -61.03
C LEU A 26 4.18 -0.38 -61.92
N PRO A 27 5.01 -1.28 -61.32
CA PRO A 27 4.60 -2.70 -61.15
C PRO A 27 5.13 -3.40 -59.86
N SER A 28 4.90 -4.73 -59.76
CA SER A 28 5.17 -5.64 -58.61
C SER A 28 6.16 -6.77 -58.95
N HIS A 29 6.75 -7.47 -57.96
CA HIS A 29 6.85 -8.96 -57.88
C HIS A 29 7.54 -9.50 -56.59
N LEU A 30 7.58 -10.84 -56.44
CA LEU A 30 8.06 -11.62 -55.28
C LEU A 30 9.51 -12.13 -55.46
N ALA A 31 10.25 -12.38 -54.36
CA ALA A 31 11.18 -13.53 -54.26
C ALA A 31 11.70 -13.80 -52.81
N SER A 32 12.21 -15.03 -52.65
CA SER A 32 13.03 -15.65 -51.57
C SER A 32 14.33 -14.85 -51.23
N SER A 33 15.11 -15.06 -50.15
CA SER A 33 15.35 -16.24 -49.27
C SER A 33 15.83 -15.86 -47.84
N THR A 34 16.07 -16.86 -47.00
CA THR A 34 16.73 -16.80 -45.66
C THR A 34 18.27 -16.74 -45.71
N GLU A 35 18.90 -16.65 -44.52
CA GLU A 35 20.36 -16.62 -44.23
C GLU A 35 21.02 -15.23 -44.43
N THR A 36 21.96 -14.71 -43.61
CA THR A 36 22.73 -15.29 -42.49
C THR A 36 22.84 -14.31 -41.28
N ILE A 37 23.15 -14.88 -40.13
CA ILE A 37 23.39 -14.30 -38.79
C ILE A 37 24.69 -13.44 -38.70
N GLN A 38 24.73 -12.56 -37.69
CA GLN A 38 25.91 -11.90 -37.06
C GLN A 38 26.58 -10.66 -37.72
N ALA A 39 27.17 -9.85 -36.83
CA ALA A 39 28.11 -8.74 -37.03
C ALA A 39 27.62 -7.37 -37.56
N VAL A 40 27.15 -6.49 -36.64
CA VAL A 40 27.78 -5.17 -36.37
C VAL A 40 27.53 -4.79 -34.89
N GLU A 41 28.33 -5.32 -33.95
CA GLU A 41 28.32 -4.89 -32.54
C GLU A 41 29.75 -4.74 -31.96
N GLU A 42 30.70 -4.24 -32.77
CA GLU A 42 32.04 -3.95 -32.27
C GLU A 42 32.78 -2.92 -33.16
N ARG A 43 32.68 -1.61 -32.82
CA ARG A 43 33.59 -0.55 -33.35
C ARG A 43 33.45 0.79 -32.61
N SER A 44 34.08 0.91 -31.44
CA SER A 44 34.51 2.19 -30.83
C SER A 44 35.46 1.98 -29.65
N PHE A 45 36.57 1.26 -29.88
CA PHE A 45 37.65 1.13 -28.90
C PHE A 45 39.01 1.04 -29.60
N ARG A 46 39.81 2.11 -29.48
CA ARG A 46 41.30 2.25 -29.61
C ARG A 46 41.69 3.54 -30.34
N GLN A 47 42.20 4.51 -29.58
CA GLN A 47 43.28 5.49 -29.84
C GLN A 47 43.22 6.49 -28.65
N LEU A 48 44.30 6.92 -27.98
CA LEU A 48 45.73 6.58 -28.09
C LEU A 48 46.43 6.61 -26.71
N GLN A 49 47.65 6.09 -26.69
CA GLN A 49 48.51 5.86 -25.52
C GLN A 49 49.10 7.14 -24.90
N ALA A 50 49.36 7.11 -23.59
CA ALA A 50 50.56 7.72 -22.96
C ALA A 50 50.83 7.06 -21.60
N TRP A 51 52.11 6.90 -21.24
CA TRP A 51 52.64 6.37 -19.96
C TRP A 51 53.86 7.26 -19.58
N PRO A 52 54.19 7.44 -18.28
CA PRO A 52 55.10 6.49 -17.64
C PRO A 52 54.80 6.19 -16.14
N THR A 53 55.62 5.29 -15.59
CA THR A 53 55.55 4.68 -14.26
C THR A 53 56.20 5.51 -13.14
N GLN A 54 55.84 5.24 -11.87
CA GLN A 54 56.83 4.80 -10.86
C GLN A 54 56.22 4.25 -9.53
N HIS A 55 57.01 3.37 -8.89
CA HIS A 55 56.99 2.88 -7.50
C HIS A 55 55.79 2.14 -6.85
N SER A 56 55.94 0.80 -6.83
CA SER A 56 55.52 -0.15 -5.77
C SER A 56 56.23 0.13 -4.42
N PRO A 57 55.77 -0.36 -3.23
CA PRO A 57 55.18 -1.71 -2.99
C PRO A 57 53.88 -1.80 -2.15
N ALA A 58 53.36 -3.02 -2.05
CA ALA A 58 52.12 -3.41 -1.33
C ALA A 58 52.43 -3.95 0.10
N PRO A 59 51.44 -4.35 0.96
CA PRO A 59 50.63 -5.57 0.69
C PRO A 59 49.17 -5.59 1.25
N THR A 60 48.52 -6.76 1.06
CA THR A 60 47.37 -7.36 1.81
C THR A 60 45.92 -6.83 1.69
N PHE A 61 45.03 -7.73 1.21
CA PHE A 61 43.59 -7.97 1.48
C PHE A 61 42.62 -6.79 1.78
N TRP A 62 41.41 -6.69 1.20
CA TRP A 62 40.39 -7.75 1.03
C TRP A 62 39.53 -7.61 -0.25
N THR A 63 38.79 -8.66 -0.60
CA THR A 63 37.94 -8.75 -1.81
C THR A 63 36.51 -8.24 -1.61
N THR A 64 36.08 -7.28 -2.44
CA THR A 64 34.68 -6.83 -2.54
C THR A 64 33.86 -7.77 -3.43
N GLY A 65 32.92 -8.51 -2.82
CA GLY A 65 32.07 -9.48 -3.53
C GLY A 65 30.81 -8.87 -4.14
N LEU A 66 30.67 -8.92 -5.46
CA LEU A 66 29.42 -8.62 -6.17
C LEU A 66 28.33 -9.64 -5.80
N ARG A 67 27.28 -9.18 -5.10
CA ARG A 67 26.01 -9.89 -4.87
C ARG A 67 24.88 -8.85 -4.77
N GLY A 68 23.69 -9.05 -5.36
CA GLY A 68 23.30 -10.10 -6.30
C GLY A 68 21.83 -9.95 -6.66
N PHE A 69 21.51 -9.75 -7.94
CA PHE A 69 20.13 -9.62 -8.39
C PHE A 69 19.39 -10.97 -8.31
N ALA A 70 18.33 -11.03 -7.50
CA ALA A 70 17.40 -12.15 -7.53
C ALA A 70 16.58 -12.08 -8.83
N LEU A 71 16.85 -13.00 -9.75
CA LEU A 71 16.18 -13.03 -11.05
C LEU A 71 14.71 -13.46 -10.91
N VAL A 72 13.82 -12.60 -11.41
CA VAL A 72 12.46 -13.00 -11.79
C VAL A 72 12.57 -14.11 -12.86
N PRO A 73 11.78 -15.20 -12.78
CA PRO A 73 11.79 -16.23 -13.81
C PRO A 73 11.40 -15.66 -15.19
N GLN A 74 12.39 -15.47 -16.07
CA GLN A 74 12.15 -15.20 -17.48
C GLN A 74 11.56 -16.46 -18.14
N GLN A 75 10.26 -16.43 -18.43
CA GLN A 75 9.64 -17.46 -19.27
C GLN A 75 10.14 -17.29 -20.70
N LEU A 76 10.94 -18.25 -21.18
CA LEU A 76 11.43 -18.24 -22.56
C LEU A 76 10.29 -18.39 -23.57
N LEU A 77 10.44 -17.68 -24.70
CA LEU A 77 9.52 -17.75 -25.84
C LEU A 77 9.71 -19.07 -26.61
N LEU A 78 8.85 -20.06 -26.35
CA LEU A 78 8.65 -21.18 -27.27
C LEU A 78 7.46 -20.89 -28.18
N ARG A 79 7.72 -20.67 -29.48
CA ARG A 79 6.68 -20.62 -30.51
C ARG A 79 6.14 -22.04 -30.74
N PRO A 80 4.83 -22.31 -30.62
CA PRO A 80 4.28 -23.60 -31.02
C PRO A 80 4.27 -23.72 -32.55
N PHE A 81 4.98 -24.71 -33.09
CA PHE A 81 4.74 -25.16 -34.46
C PHE A 81 3.41 -25.91 -34.49
N LEU A 82 2.45 -25.44 -35.30
CA LEU A 82 1.21 -26.18 -35.53
C LEU A 82 1.52 -27.48 -36.29
N ARG A 83 1.27 -28.62 -35.66
CA ARG A 83 0.93 -29.87 -36.36
C ARG A 83 -0.34 -30.44 -35.73
N LEU A 84 -1.38 -30.56 -36.57
CA LEU A 84 -2.63 -31.22 -36.24
C LEU A 84 -2.42 -32.72 -36.11
N LEU A 85 -3.09 -33.36 -35.15
CA LEU A 85 -3.67 -34.72 -35.14
C LEU A 85 -4.44 -34.89 -33.80
N PRO A 86 -5.34 -35.87 -33.65
CA PRO A 86 -6.69 -35.56 -33.16
C PRO A 86 -6.89 -35.63 -31.65
N SER A 87 -7.91 -34.89 -31.21
CA SER A 87 -8.52 -35.01 -29.89
C SER A 87 -9.03 -36.43 -29.61
N ARG A 88 -8.60 -37.01 -28.49
CA ARG A 88 -9.37 -38.04 -27.78
C ARG A 88 -9.91 -37.45 -26.48
N THR A 89 -11.23 -37.38 -26.38
CA THR A 89 -11.92 -37.05 -25.13
C THR A 89 -11.74 -38.21 -24.16
N ALA A 90 -11.11 -37.95 -23.01
CA ALA A 90 -11.09 -38.85 -21.87
C ALA A 90 -11.76 -38.13 -20.69
N GLU A 91 -12.93 -38.63 -20.26
CA GLU A 91 -13.63 -38.12 -19.09
C GLU A 91 -12.91 -38.57 -17.81
N ALA A 92 -11.91 -37.78 -17.39
CA ALA A 92 -11.28 -37.96 -16.10
C ALA A 92 -12.22 -37.47 -15.00
N VAL A 93 -12.92 -38.40 -14.33
CA VAL A 93 -13.81 -38.10 -13.19
C VAL A 93 -13.02 -37.41 -12.09
N ALA A 94 -13.28 -36.11 -11.90
CA ALA A 94 -12.59 -35.29 -10.92
C ALA A 94 -13.02 -35.66 -9.49
N GLY A 95 -12.34 -36.66 -8.91
CA GLY A 95 -12.52 -37.05 -7.52
C GLY A 95 -12.27 -35.86 -6.60
N ARG A 96 -13.30 -35.46 -5.85
CA ARG A 96 -13.21 -34.37 -4.87
C ARG A 96 -12.38 -34.81 -3.68
N GLY A 97 -11.05 -34.70 -3.80
CA GLY A 97 -10.12 -34.79 -2.68
C GLY A 97 -10.41 -33.69 -1.67
N HIS A 98 -11.29 -33.98 -0.72
CA HIS A 98 -11.70 -33.02 0.30
C HIS A 98 -10.54 -32.81 1.27
N LEU A 99 -9.72 -31.78 1.03
CA LEU A 99 -8.68 -31.36 1.96
C LEU A 99 -9.29 -31.24 3.36
N ARG A 100 -8.62 -31.84 4.34
CA ARG A 100 -9.10 -31.98 5.72
C ARG A 100 -8.90 -30.66 6.47
N TRP A 101 -9.71 -29.65 6.12
CA TRP A 101 -9.71 -28.34 6.76
C TRP A 101 -9.95 -28.46 8.26
N GLU A 102 -9.06 -27.87 9.05
CA GLU A 102 -9.19 -27.84 10.51
C GLU A 102 -10.26 -26.85 10.99
N PRO A 103 -10.87 -27.06 12.17
CA PRO A 103 -12.08 -26.34 12.51
C PRO A 103 -11.91 -24.85 12.88
N ARG A 104 -13.04 -24.14 12.76
CA ARG A 104 -13.46 -23.02 13.61
C ARG A 104 -12.70 -21.67 13.54
N CYS A 105 -11.78 -21.50 12.59
CA CYS A 105 -11.50 -20.17 12.01
C CYS A 105 -12.27 -19.95 10.69
N GLN A 106 -13.49 -20.50 10.57
CA GLN A 106 -14.32 -20.38 9.36
C GLN A 106 -15.03 -19.01 9.28
N GLN A 107 -14.26 -17.97 9.00
CA GLN A 107 -14.61 -17.20 7.81
C GLN A 107 -13.78 -17.78 6.66
N PRO A 108 -14.34 -18.68 5.81
CA PRO A 108 -13.77 -18.83 4.49
C PRO A 108 -13.72 -17.44 3.84
N LEU A 109 -12.67 -17.15 3.06
CA LEU A 109 -12.62 -15.96 2.21
C LEU A 109 -13.93 -15.92 1.39
N PRO A 110 -14.90 -15.01 1.64
CA PRO A 110 -16.29 -15.43 1.59
C PRO A 110 -16.75 -15.92 0.21
N ASP A 111 -17.00 -17.22 0.09
CA ASP A 111 -17.37 -17.90 -1.16
C ASP A 111 -18.86 -17.67 -1.49
N GLY A 112 -19.26 -16.40 -1.43
CA GLY A 112 -20.63 -15.89 -1.35
C GLY A 112 -20.71 -14.37 -1.21
N ALA A 113 -19.68 -13.69 -0.69
CA ALA A 113 -19.52 -12.26 -0.95
C ALA A 113 -18.77 -12.12 -2.28
N GLN A 114 -19.49 -11.79 -3.36
CA GLN A 114 -18.91 -11.72 -4.70
C GLN A 114 -17.91 -10.55 -4.83
N VAL A 115 -16.64 -10.79 -4.47
CA VAL A 115 -15.53 -9.84 -4.63
C VAL A 115 -15.22 -9.70 -6.12
N THR A 116 -15.90 -8.75 -6.76
CA THR A 116 -15.77 -8.49 -8.20
C THR A 116 -14.67 -7.45 -8.45
N THR A 117 -13.64 -7.82 -9.21
CA THR A 117 -12.60 -6.88 -9.67
C THR A 117 -12.97 -6.35 -11.06
N LEU A 118 -12.89 -5.04 -11.26
CA LEU A 118 -13.18 -4.40 -12.55
C LEU A 118 -11.88 -4.18 -13.35
N LEU A 119 -11.85 -4.68 -14.59
CA LEU A 119 -10.72 -4.53 -15.53
C LEU A 119 -11.24 -4.12 -16.92
N PRO A 120 -10.90 -2.92 -17.43
CA PRO A 120 -10.27 -1.81 -16.70
C PRO A 120 -11.18 -1.28 -15.57
N PRO A 121 -10.62 -0.76 -14.46
CA PRO A 121 -11.40 -0.20 -13.37
C PRO A 121 -12.05 1.14 -13.77
N ARG A 122 -13.28 1.39 -13.32
CA ARG A 122 -13.87 2.73 -13.33
C ARG A 122 -13.39 3.46 -12.07
N LEU A 123 -12.64 4.55 -12.25
CA LEU A 123 -12.14 5.38 -11.13
C LEU A 123 -13.06 6.54 -10.75
N ASP A 124 -14.05 6.88 -11.59
CA ASP A 124 -14.87 8.09 -11.44
C ASP A 124 -15.48 8.25 -10.04
N GLY A 125 -15.35 9.44 -9.46
CA GLY A 125 -15.97 9.79 -8.18
C GLY A 125 -14.98 9.96 -7.01
N PRO A 126 -15.52 10.13 -5.77
CA PRO A 126 -14.76 10.39 -4.56
C PRO A 126 -14.36 9.11 -3.80
N TRP A 127 -13.10 9.03 -3.38
CA TRP A 127 -12.49 7.91 -2.65
C TRP A 127 -11.76 8.43 -1.40
N VAL A 128 -11.97 7.81 -0.24
CA VAL A 128 -11.49 8.32 1.06
C VAL A 128 -10.86 7.25 1.94
N SER A 129 -9.90 7.64 2.78
CA SER A 129 -9.40 6.78 3.86
C SER A 129 -10.50 6.48 4.88
N THR A 130 -10.58 5.23 5.33
CA THR A 130 -11.54 4.77 6.35
C THR A 130 -11.09 5.02 7.80
N GLY A 131 -9.87 5.52 7.99
CA GLY A 131 -9.25 5.84 9.27
C GLY A 131 -7.87 6.47 9.06
N CYS A 132 -7.09 6.63 10.13
CA CYS A 132 -5.71 7.11 10.05
C CYS A 132 -4.83 6.05 9.37
N GLU A 133 -3.91 6.48 8.50
CA GLU A 133 -2.96 5.62 7.80
C GLU A 133 -1.54 5.87 8.30
N VAL A 134 -0.73 4.81 8.38
CA VAL A 134 0.71 4.87 8.71
C VAL A 134 1.50 4.34 7.52
N ARG A 135 2.05 5.26 6.72
CA ARG A 135 3.00 4.94 5.64
C ARG A 135 4.42 4.78 6.19
N PRO A 136 5.34 4.11 5.46
CA PRO A 136 6.74 4.04 5.88
C PRO A 136 7.33 5.44 6.09
N GLY A 137 8.39 5.56 6.88
CA GLY A 137 9.01 6.85 7.22
C GLY A 137 9.29 7.02 8.71
N PRO A 138 8.30 6.90 9.62
CA PRO A 138 6.85 6.81 9.36
C PRO A 138 6.25 8.12 8.82
N GLU A 139 5.06 8.04 8.22
CA GLU A 139 4.22 9.19 7.90
C GLU A 139 2.76 8.92 8.29
N PHE A 140 2.15 9.78 9.11
CA PHE A 140 0.74 9.70 9.51
C PHE A 140 -0.13 10.56 8.59
N LEU A 141 -1.15 9.97 7.96
CA LEU A 141 -1.98 10.68 6.98
C LEU A 141 -3.43 10.18 6.84
N THR A 142 -4.24 11.00 6.18
CA THR A 142 -5.51 10.60 5.54
C THR A 142 -5.57 11.14 4.11
N ARG A 143 -6.34 10.48 3.24
CA ARG A 143 -6.39 10.72 1.79
C ARG A 143 -7.84 10.92 1.32
N SER A 144 -8.08 11.90 0.45
CA SER A 144 -9.39 12.19 -0.15
C SER A 144 -9.25 12.54 -1.63
N TYR A 145 -9.56 11.59 -2.51
CA TYR A 145 -9.21 11.60 -3.94
C TYR A 145 -10.49 11.67 -4.78
N THR A 146 -10.53 12.51 -5.81
CA THR A 146 -11.66 12.65 -6.74
C THR A 146 -11.17 12.50 -8.17
N PHE A 147 -11.64 11.48 -8.88
CA PHE A 147 -11.38 11.31 -10.32
C PHE A 147 -12.60 11.78 -11.12
N TYR A 148 -12.34 12.43 -12.25
CA TYR A 148 -13.38 13.00 -13.11
C TYR A 148 -13.40 12.27 -14.47
N PRO A 149 -14.57 12.13 -15.14
CA PRO A 149 -14.69 11.40 -16.41
C PRO A 149 -13.78 11.89 -17.54
N ASN A 150 -13.32 13.15 -17.48
CA ASN A 150 -12.35 13.72 -18.41
C ASN A 150 -10.88 13.38 -18.09
N ARG A 151 -10.64 12.34 -17.26
CA ARG A 151 -9.32 11.85 -16.81
C ARG A 151 -8.53 12.80 -15.92
N LEU A 152 -9.10 13.93 -15.51
CA LEU A 152 -8.52 14.75 -14.44
C LEU A 152 -8.68 14.06 -13.09
N PHE A 153 -7.81 14.41 -12.14
CA PHE A 153 -8.03 14.12 -10.73
C PHE A 153 -7.69 15.33 -9.85
N ARG A 154 -8.37 15.41 -8.70
CA ARG A 154 -7.95 16.20 -7.53
C ARG A 154 -7.69 15.21 -6.41
N ALA A 155 -6.57 15.35 -5.70
CA ALA A 155 -6.28 14.55 -4.51
C ALA A 155 -5.86 15.46 -3.35
N TYR A 156 -6.32 15.12 -2.17
CA TYR A 156 -5.87 15.67 -0.90
C TYR A 156 -5.09 14.60 -0.13
N GLN A 157 -3.90 14.95 0.35
CA GLN A 157 -3.19 14.20 1.38
C GLN A 157 -3.03 15.10 2.60
N PHE A 158 -3.69 14.73 3.69
CA PHE A 158 -3.64 15.43 4.97
C PHE A 158 -2.62 14.73 5.86
N TYR A 159 -1.56 15.43 6.27
CA TYR A 159 -0.47 14.88 7.08
C TYR A 159 -0.57 15.34 8.54
N TYR A 160 -0.22 14.49 9.49
CA TYR A 160 -0.40 14.72 10.93
C TYR A 160 0.88 14.48 11.74
N GLU A 161 0.93 15.10 12.92
CA GLU A 161 2.01 14.93 13.91
C GLU A 161 1.81 13.69 14.81
N ASP A 162 0.69 12.97 14.66
CA ASP A 162 0.26 11.92 15.58
C ASP A 162 -0.43 10.71 14.89
N PRO A 163 -0.36 9.49 15.48
CA PRO A 163 -0.86 8.24 14.90
C PRO A 163 -2.39 8.06 15.01
N SER A 164 -3.12 9.05 15.55
CA SER A 164 -4.59 9.09 15.56
C SER A 164 -5.18 10.10 14.58
N CYS A 165 -4.33 10.81 13.83
CA CYS A 165 -4.73 11.83 12.85
C CYS A 165 -5.61 12.94 13.49
N ARG A 166 -5.11 13.55 14.57
CA ARG A 166 -5.80 14.59 15.36
C ARG A 166 -5.05 15.93 15.45
N LYS A 167 -3.76 15.97 15.12
CA LYS A 167 -2.89 17.15 15.05
C LYS A 167 -2.42 17.35 13.60
N PRO A 168 -3.15 18.11 12.77
CA PRO A 168 -2.73 18.35 11.39
C PRO A 168 -1.40 19.12 11.34
N ALA A 169 -0.45 18.60 10.56
CA ALA A 169 0.85 19.23 10.31
C ALA A 169 0.77 20.12 9.06
N HIS A 170 0.40 19.52 7.94
CA HIS A 170 0.27 20.18 6.63
C HIS A 170 -0.70 19.41 5.73
N SER A 171 -1.04 19.96 4.57
CA SER A 171 -1.94 19.35 3.61
C SER A 171 -1.50 19.65 2.19
N LEU A 172 -1.56 18.63 1.33
CA LEU A 172 -1.22 18.74 -0.08
C LEU A 172 -2.48 18.73 -0.94
N LEU A 173 -2.72 19.82 -1.67
CA LEU A 173 -3.65 19.86 -2.80
C LEU A 173 -2.88 19.41 -4.05
N VAL A 174 -3.30 18.30 -4.65
CA VAL A 174 -2.76 17.77 -5.89
C VAL A 174 -3.83 17.85 -6.97
N LYS A 175 -3.47 18.33 -8.16
CA LYS A 175 -4.32 18.29 -9.37
C LYS A 175 -3.51 17.72 -10.53
N GLY A 176 -4.09 16.80 -11.29
CA GLY A 176 -3.38 16.08 -12.35
C GLY A 176 -4.28 15.39 -13.37
N LYS A 177 -3.67 14.54 -14.20
CA LYS A 177 -4.31 13.62 -15.15
C LYS A 177 -3.87 12.18 -14.84
N VAL A 178 -4.76 11.20 -15.02
CA VAL A 178 -4.45 9.77 -14.96
C VAL A 178 -4.99 9.04 -16.19
N ARG A 179 -4.21 8.13 -16.78
CA ARG A 179 -4.58 7.35 -17.96
C ARG A 179 -4.30 5.87 -17.73
N LEU A 180 -5.37 5.10 -17.54
CA LEU A 180 -5.30 3.63 -17.55
C LEU A 180 -4.70 3.11 -18.86
N ARG A 181 -3.89 2.04 -18.79
CA ARG A 181 -3.16 1.48 -19.93
C ARG A 181 -3.53 0.03 -20.25
N ARG A 182 -3.20 -0.89 -19.36
CA ARG A 182 -3.32 -2.35 -19.56
C ARG A 182 -3.37 -3.06 -18.21
N ALA A 183 -3.80 -4.32 -18.17
CA ALA A 183 -3.59 -5.15 -16.98
C ALA A 183 -2.09 -5.25 -16.65
N SER A 184 -1.71 -5.27 -15.37
CA SER A 184 -0.31 -5.46 -15.00
C SER A 184 0.08 -6.94 -15.10
N TRP A 185 1.28 -7.16 -15.63
CA TRP A 185 1.90 -8.48 -15.71
C TRP A 185 2.60 -8.88 -14.41
N VAL A 186 3.04 -7.89 -13.60
CA VAL A 186 3.67 -8.12 -12.29
C VAL A 186 2.60 -8.40 -11.24
N THR A 187 1.66 -7.47 -11.07
CA THR A 187 0.59 -7.56 -10.07
C THR A 187 -0.70 -7.96 -10.77
N ARG A 188 -0.94 -9.28 -10.90
CA ARG A 188 -2.13 -9.83 -11.59
C ARG A 188 -3.42 -9.21 -11.02
N GLY A 189 -4.37 -8.87 -11.88
CA GLY A 189 -5.61 -8.18 -11.48
C GLY A 189 -5.47 -6.69 -11.15
N ALA A 190 -4.26 -6.11 -11.27
CA ALA A 190 -4.07 -4.66 -11.32
C ALA A 190 -4.23 -4.12 -12.74
N THR A 191 -4.42 -2.80 -12.86
CA THR A 191 -4.25 -2.04 -14.10
C THR A 191 -3.09 -1.07 -13.96
N GLU A 192 -2.17 -1.10 -14.92
CA GLU A 192 -1.09 -0.11 -15.06
C GLU A 192 -1.66 1.20 -15.61
N ALA A 193 -1.16 2.33 -15.12
CA ALA A 193 -1.59 3.66 -15.55
C ALA A 193 -0.43 4.66 -15.62
N ASP A 194 -0.57 5.66 -16.51
CA ASP A 194 0.32 6.82 -16.55
C ASP A 194 -0.35 7.97 -15.78
N TYR A 195 0.42 8.78 -15.03
CA TYR A 195 -0.09 9.99 -14.39
C TYR A 195 0.79 11.20 -14.70
N HIS A 196 0.18 12.39 -14.70
CA HIS A 196 0.88 13.66 -14.86
C HIS A 196 0.33 14.68 -13.86
N LEU A 197 1.21 15.33 -13.10
CA LEU A 197 0.85 16.39 -12.18
C LEU A 197 0.73 17.73 -12.95
N LEU A 198 -0.29 18.51 -12.64
CA LEU A 198 -0.56 19.83 -13.23
C LEU A 198 -0.38 20.96 -12.21
N LYS A 199 -0.71 20.68 -10.94
CA LYS A 199 -0.45 21.58 -9.80
C LYS A 199 -0.29 20.78 -8.51
N VAL A 200 0.66 21.19 -7.67
CA VAL A 200 0.78 20.78 -6.26
C VAL A 200 0.88 22.03 -5.41
N GLY A 201 -0.03 22.18 -4.44
CA GLY A 201 0.01 23.22 -3.42
C GLY A 201 0.14 22.62 -2.03
N ILE A 202 0.86 23.29 -1.13
CA ILE A 202 0.97 22.93 0.29
C ILE A 202 0.36 24.01 1.17
N VAL A 203 -0.45 23.59 2.14
CA VAL A 203 -0.93 24.43 3.26
C VAL A 203 -0.30 23.90 4.54
N PHE A 204 0.18 24.78 5.40
CA PHE A 204 0.71 24.42 6.72
C PHE A 204 -0.33 24.71 7.80
N HIS A 205 -0.40 23.82 8.78
CA HIS A 205 -1.34 23.90 9.91
C HIS A 205 -0.61 24.08 11.26
N SER A 206 0.68 23.70 11.33
CA SER A 206 1.55 24.04 12.46
C SER A 206 2.83 24.76 12.00
N ARG A 207 3.33 25.68 12.84
CA ARG A 207 4.63 26.34 12.64
C ARG A 207 5.79 25.33 12.64
N GLY A 208 5.65 24.23 13.38
CA GLY A 208 6.60 23.12 13.39
C GLY A 208 6.69 22.42 12.03
N ALA A 209 5.55 22.14 11.41
CA ALA A 209 5.48 21.53 10.08
C ALA A 209 6.11 22.42 8.99
N LEU A 210 5.87 23.73 9.01
CA LEU A 210 6.54 24.67 8.13
C LEU A 210 8.07 24.62 8.30
N LEU A 211 8.56 24.68 9.54
CA LEU A 211 9.99 24.63 9.82
C LEU A 211 10.62 23.28 9.43
N ALA A 212 9.91 22.16 9.62
CA ALA A 212 10.39 20.84 9.21
C ALA A 212 10.47 20.71 7.67
N VAL A 213 9.47 21.18 6.93
CA VAL A 213 9.46 21.13 5.45
C VAL A 213 10.48 22.11 4.84
N ALA A 214 10.57 23.34 5.36
CA ALA A 214 11.60 24.29 4.96
C ALA A 214 13.01 23.79 5.31
N GLY A 215 13.17 23.12 6.46
CA GLY A 215 14.41 22.49 6.91
C GLY A 215 14.89 21.40 5.93
N ARG A 216 13.99 20.49 5.51
CA ARG A 216 14.31 19.49 4.46
C ARG A 216 14.75 20.15 3.15
N LEU A 217 14.08 21.24 2.73
CA LEU A 217 14.48 22.00 1.54
C LEU A 217 15.79 22.79 1.72
N GLY A 218 16.23 23.07 2.95
CA GLY A 218 17.51 23.74 3.21
C GLY A 218 18.76 22.85 3.02
N GLN A 219 18.61 21.53 3.03
CA GLN A 219 19.73 20.58 3.15
C GLN A 219 20.67 20.51 1.94
N SER A 220 20.18 20.75 0.72
CA SER A 220 21.02 20.73 -0.50
C SER A 220 21.05 22.09 -1.20
N PRO A 221 22.15 22.47 -1.90
CA PRO A 221 22.18 23.70 -2.67
C PRO A 221 21.03 23.82 -3.68
N ALA A 222 20.67 22.71 -4.35
CA ALA A 222 19.61 22.64 -5.35
C ALA A 222 18.19 22.81 -4.79
N SER A 223 17.98 22.56 -3.49
CA SER A 223 16.68 22.70 -2.83
C SER A 223 16.48 24.06 -2.15
N ARG A 224 17.53 24.89 -1.99
CA ARG A 224 17.45 26.23 -1.36
C ARG A 224 16.48 27.18 -2.08
N ASP A 225 16.39 27.13 -3.40
CA ASP A 225 15.47 27.97 -4.18
C ASP A 225 14.00 27.55 -4.04
N CYS A 226 13.76 26.29 -3.67
CA CYS A 226 12.45 25.83 -3.21
C CYS A 226 12.17 26.24 -1.76
N ALA A 227 13.17 26.20 -0.87
CA ALA A 227 13.02 26.73 0.50
C ALA A 227 12.65 28.22 0.48
N ARG A 228 13.26 29.01 -0.41
CA ARG A 228 13.00 30.45 -0.63
C ARG A 228 11.58 30.77 -1.14
N ARG A 229 10.82 29.79 -1.64
CA ARG A 229 9.39 29.97 -2.01
C ARG A 229 8.43 29.79 -0.84
N LEU A 230 8.89 29.17 0.25
CA LEU A 230 8.14 29.07 1.49
C LEU A 230 8.32 30.36 2.32
N PRO A 231 7.31 30.76 3.11
CA PRO A 231 7.41 31.97 3.91
C PRO A 231 8.48 31.80 5.01
N PRO A 232 9.22 32.86 5.37
CA PRO A 232 9.87 32.93 6.67
C PRO A 232 8.85 32.63 7.78
N ALA A 233 9.18 31.77 8.74
CA ALA A 233 8.22 31.30 9.76
C ALA A 233 7.67 32.40 10.71
N ARG A 234 8.18 33.64 10.60
CA ARG A 234 7.69 34.85 11.27
C ARG A 234 6.64 35.63 10.45
N THR A 235 6.53 35.37 9.15
CA THR A 235 5.56 35.95 8.21
C THR A 235 4.70 34.85 7.56
N TRP A 236 4.60 33.69 8.20
CA TRP A 236 3.68 32.63 7.79
C TRP A 236 2.25 33.01 8.18
N LEU A 237 1.32 32.82 7.25
CA LEU A 237 -0.10 33.02 7.46
C LEU A 237 -0.81 31.67 7.43
N SER A 238 -1.62 31.40 8.45
CA SER A 238 -2.46 30.19 8.49
C SER A 238 -3.40 30.15 7.28
N GLY A 239 -3.64 28.96 6.73
CA GLY A 239 -4.48 28.76 5.56
C GLY A 239 -3.90 29.22 4.22
N ALA A 240 -2.71 29.84 4.16
CA ALA A 240 -2.10 30.21 2.88
C ALA A 240 -1.62 28.98 2.07
N VAL A 241 -1.91 28.96 0.76
CA VAL A 241 -1.51 27.88 -0.16
C VAL A 241 -0.23 28.27 -0.90
N TYR A 242 0.85 27.51 -0.70
CA TYR A 242 2.13 27.71 -1.37
C TYR A 242 2.28 26.75 -2.57
N GLU A 243 2.53 27.28 -3.77
CA GLU A 243 2.61 26.48 -5.00
C GLU A 243 3.98 25.80 -5.14
N LEU A 244 4.02 24.48 -4.95
CA LEU A 244 5.22 23.65 -5.11
C LEU A 244 5.46 23.27 -6.58
N LEU A 245 4.38 23.04 -7.32
CA LEU A 245 4.37 22.77 -8.76
C LEU A 245 3.15 23.45 -9.38
N GLY A 246 3.32 24.03 -10.57
CA GLY A 246 2.24 24.64 -11.35
C GLY A 246 2.79 25.30 -12.61
N THR A 247 1.91 25.73 -13.51
CA THR A 247 2.29 26.29 -14.83
C THR A 247 3.10 27.59 -14.77
N ARG A 248 3.13 28.26 -13.62
CA ARG A 248 3.91 29.48 -13.38
C ARG A 248 5.19 29.23 -12.55
N ALA A 249 5.42 28.00 -12.09
CA ALA A 249 6.56 27.64 -11.26
C ALA A 249 7.79 27.27 -12.13
N LYS A 250 8.90 28.02 -12.01
CA LYS A 250 10.14 27.77 -12.78
C LYS A 250 10.88 26.47 -12.43
N GLN A 251 10.42 25.71 -11.43
CA GLN A 251 11.05 24.48 -10.92
C GLN A 251 9.98 23.68 -10.17
N ASP A 252 10.03 22.35 -10.27
CA ASP A 252 9.20 21.45 -9.45
C ASP A 252 9.79 21.30 -8.04
N CYS A 253 9.18 21.98 -7.08
CA CYS A 253 9.53 21.88 -5.67
C CYS A 253 8.83 20.73 -4.95
N ALA A 254 7.83 20.08 -5.57
CA ALA A 254 7.24 18.86 -5.04
C ALA A 254 8.18 17.67 -5.25
N ALA A 255 8.70 17.50 -6.47
CA ALA A 255 9.76 16.51 -6.75
C ALA A 255 11.02 16.74 -5.89
N THR A 256 11.35 18.00 -5.60
CA THR A 256 12.47 18.38 -4.72
C THR A 256 12.22 18.03 -3.24
N LEU A 257 10.95 17.94 -2.82
CA LEU A 257 10.54 17.41 -1.50
C LEU A 257 10.48 15.87 -1.47
N GLY A 258 10.81 15.18 -2.55
CA GLY A 258 10.61 13.74 -2.71
C GLY A 258 9.15 13.32 -2.93
N PHE A 259 8.25 14.28 -3.18
CA PHE A 259 6.84 13.98 -3.41
C PHE A 259 6.60 13.41 -4.81
N THR A 260 5.96 12.25 -4.88
CA THR A 260 5.47 11.62 -6.12
C THR A 260 4.05 11.09 -5.91
N MET A 261 3.34 10.81 -7.01
CA MET A 261 2.06 10.10 -6.98
C MET A 261 2.20 8.73 -7.68
N HIS A 262 3.35 8.06 -7.51
CA HIS A 262 3.62 6.76 -8.16
C HIS A 262 2.61 5.67 -7.80
N GLU A 263 1.94 5.79 -6.65
CA GLU A 263 0.76 5.00 -6.28
C GLU A 263 -0.37 4.99 -7.33
N LEU A 264 -0.49 6.04 -8.17
CA LEU A 264 -1.46 6.12 -9.26
C LEU A 264 -1.05 5.31 -10.50
N SER A 265 0.18 4.77 -10.54
CA SER A 265 0.65 3.98 -11.69
C SER A 265 0.22 2.51 -11.66
N LEU A 266 -0.33 2.05 -10.54
CA LEU A 266 -0.88 0.71 -10.34
C LEU A 266 -2.20 0.83 -9.58
N VAL A 267 -3.33 0.51 -10.23
CA VAL A 267 -4.67 0.70 -9.65
C VAL A 267 -5.56 -0.52 -9.82
N ARG A 268 -6.39 -0.81 -8.81
CA ARG A 268 -7.42 -1.86 -8.85
C ARG A 268 -8.68 -1.37 -8.12
N VAL A 269 -9.85 -1.54 -8.74
CA VAL A 269 -11.14 -1.34 -8.06
C VAL A 269 -11.76 -2.70 -7.78
N GLN A 270 -12.13 -2.93 -6.53
CA GLN A 270 -12.88 -4.10 -6.07
C GLN A 270 -14.27 -3.67 -5.59
N ARG A 271 -15.24 -4.56 -5.77
CA ARG A 271 -16.62 -4.44 -5.30
C ARG A 271 -16.97 -5.65 -4.47
N HIS A 272 -17.55 -5.45 -3.30
CA HIS A 272 -18.09 -6.54 -2.50
C HIS A 272 -19.39 -6.14 -1.81
N LEU A 273 -20.18 -7.14 -1.43
CA LEU A 273 -21.38 -6.94 -0.62
C LEU A 273 -21.03 -7.11 0.87
N GLN A 274 -21.23 -6.07 1.67
CA GLN A 274 -21.08 -6.11 3.11
C GLN A 274 -22.41 -6.51 3.78
N PRO A 275 -22.45 -7.61 4.55
CA PRO A 275 -23.62 -7.98 5.35
C PRO A 275 -24.02 -6.89 6.34
N GLN A 276 -25.33 -6.64 6.45
CA GLN A 276 -25.92 -5.68 7.39
C GLN A 276 -26.90 -6.41 8.33
N PRO A 277 -26.87 -6.15 9.64
CA PRO A 277 -27.89 -6.68 10.55
C PRO A 277 -29.28 -6.14 10.19
N ARG A 278 -30.21 -7.03 9.84
CA ARG A 278 -31.63 -6.72 9.54
C ARG A 278 -31.87 -5.74 8.37
N ALA A 279 -30.93 -5.65 7.43
CA ALA A 279 -31.04 -4.83 6.22
C ALA A 279 -30.41 -5.56 5.02
N PRO A 280 -30.77 -5.21 3.76
CA PRO A 280 -30.09 -5.77 2.59
C PRO A 280 -28.58 -5.49 2.64
N PRO A 281 -27.74 -6.38 2.08
CA PRO A 281 -26.30 -6.19 2.08
C PRO A 281 -25.90 -4.95 1.29
N ARG A 282 -24.99 -4.14 1.83
CA ARG A 282 -24.57 -2.87 1.23
C ARG A 282 -23.42 -3.10 0.26
N LEU A 283 -23.49 -2.53 -0.94
CA LEU A 283 -22.34 -2.44 -1.84
C LEU A 283 -21.25 -1.58 -1.20
N VAL A 284 -20.05 -2.15 -1.12
CA VAL A 284 -18.80 -1.46 -0.80
C VAL A 284 -17.89 -1.50 -2.01
N GLU A 285 -17.30 -0.36 -2.35
CA GLU A 285 -16.30 -0.21 -3.40
C GLU A 285 -14.98 0.23 -2.79
N GLU A 286 -13.91 -0.46 -3.19
CA GLU A 286 -12.55 -0.23 -2.70
C GLU A 286 -11.60 0.08 -3.86
N LEU A 287 -10.89 1.21 -3.77
CA LEU A 287 -9.81 1.59 -4.68
C LEU A 287 -8.46 1.33 -4.02
N TYR A 288 -7.77 0.35 -4.56
CA TYR A 288 -6.38 0.05 -4.24
C TYR A 288 -5.48 0.88 -5.14
N LEU A 289 -4.58 1.64 -4.51
CA LEU A 289 -3.49 2.35 -5.17
C LEU A 289 -2.17 1.64 -4.84
N GLY A 290 -1.21 1.70 -5.75
CA GLY A 290 0.08 1.03 -5.64
C GLY A 290 0.81 1.36 -4.33
N ASP A 291 1.64 0.43 -3.88
CA ASP A 291 2.54 0.65 -2.74
C ASP A 291 3.61 1.71 -3.01
N ILE A 292 4.25 2.16 -1.93
CA ILE A 292 5.39 3.07 -1.98
C ILE A 292 6.57 2.43 -1.26
N HIS A 293 7.78 2.77 -1.70
CA HIS A 293 8.99 2.16 -1.18
C HIS A 293 9.17 2.41 0.33
N THR A 294 9.58 1.38 1.07
CA THR A 294 9.79 1.43 2.52
C THR A 294 10.95 2.36 2.90
N ASP A 295 12.03 2.36 2.12
CA ASP A 295 13.05 3.42 2.16
C ASP A 295 12.54 4.68 1.43
N PRO A 296 12.50 5.86 2.08
CA PRO A 296 12.14 7.13 1.44
C PRO A 296 12.99 7.54 0.23
N ALA A 297 14.27 7.17 0.16
CA ALA A 297 15.19 7.59 -0.91
C ALA A 297 14.76 7.05 -2.28
N GLU A 298 14.36 5.78 -2.34
CA GLU A 298 14.00 5.09 -3.59
C GLU A 298 12.61 5.45 -4.12
N ARG A 299 11.75 6.11 -3.32
CA ARG A 299 10.37 6.47 -3.70
C ARG A 299 10.25 7.29 -4.97
N ARG A 300 11.31 7.98 -5.38
CA ARG A 300 11.34 8.75 -6.63
C ARG A 300 11.40 7.87 -7.88
N HIS A 301 12.00 6.68 -7.78
CA HIS A 301 12.26 5.78 -8.91
C HIS A 301 11.48 4.46 -8.80
N TYR A 302 11.00 4.11 -7.60
CA TYR A 302 10.22 2.91 -7.34
C TYR A 302 8.93 2.84 -8.17
N ARG A 303 8.72 1.67 -8.78
CA ARG A 303 7.49 1.28 -9.48
C ARG A 303 6.71 0.32 -8.58
N PRO A 304 5.44 0.61 -8.22
CA PRO A 304 4.64 -0.25 -7.35
C PRO A 304 4.53 -1.70 -7.82
N THR A 305 4.50 -2.61 -6.86
CA THR A 305 4.26 -4.06 -7.10
C THR A 305 3.26 -4.68 -6.11
N GLY A 306 2.97 -4.00 -5.00
CA GLY A 306 1.85 -4.27 -4.09
C GLY A 306 0.84 -3.12 -4.07
N TYR A 307 0.09 -2.99 -2.98
CA TYR A 307 -0.86 -1.89 -2.75
C TYR A 307 -0.70 -1.29 -1.35
N GLN A 308 -1.07 -0.02 -1.20
CA GLN A 308 -1.37 0.58 0.11
C GLN A 308 -2.72 0.08 0.65
N ARG A 309 -3.09 0.47 1.89
CA ARG A 309 -4.45 0.33 2.40
C ARG A 309 -5.45 0.92 1.38
N PRO A 310 -6.55 0.24 1.06
CA PRO A 310 -7.52 0.74 0.08
C PRO A 310 -8.22 2.01 0.59
N LEU A 311 -8.53 2.90 -0.35
CA LEU A 311 -9.54 3.94 -0.17
C LEU A 311 -10.92 3.32 -0.42
N GLN A 312 -11.97 3.83 0.21
CA GLN A 312 -13.35 3.41 -0.10
C GLN A 312 -14.14 4.53 -0.77
N SER A 313 -15.07 4.18 -1.64
CA SER A 313 -15.96 5.13 -2.31
C SER A 313 -16.77 5.91 -1.27
N ALA A 314 -16.72 7.24 -1.29
CA ALA A 314 -17.46 8.05 -0.31
C ALA A 314 -18.99 7.86 -0.44
N LEU A 315 -19.46 7.36 -1.59
CA LEU A 315 -20.85 6.93 -1.82
C LEU A 315 -21.09 5.49 -1.32
N HIS A 316 -20.16 4.59 -1.63
CA HIS A 316 -20.24 3.15 -1.40
C HIS A 316 -19.12 2.64 -0.48
N HIS A 317 -19.10 3.11 0.77
CA HIS A 317 -18.17 2.65 1.81
C HIS A 317 -18.83 1.72 2.83
N ALA A 318 -18.00 0.92 3.52
CA ALA A 318 -18.38 0.09 4.65
C ALA A 318 -19.07 0.92 5.74
N HIS A 319 -20.09 0.35 6.40
CA HIS A 319 -20.84 1.03 7.45
C HIS A 319 -20.80 0.24 8.78
N PRO A 320 -20.67 0.93 9.94
CA PRO A 320 -20.38 2.36 10.07
C PRO A 320 -18.93 2.72 9.71
N CYS A 321 -18.68 3.95 9.25
CA CYS A 321 -17.33 4.49 9.07
C CYS A 321 -17.23 5.91 9.66
N PRO A 322 -16.78 6.07 10.92
CA PRO A 322 -16.73 7.37 11.59
C PRO A 322 -15.80 8.39 10.91
N ALA A 323 -14.75 7.96 10.22
CA ALA A 323 -13.82 8.84 9.52
C ALA A 323 -14.32 9.29 8.13
N CYS A 324 -14.99 8.41 7.37
CA CYS A 324 -15.30 8.61 5.95
C CYS A 324 -16.04 9.92 5.69
N GLY A 325 -17.04 10.26 6.52
CA GLY A 325 -17.81 11.51 6.38
C GLY A 325 -16.98 12.78 6.60
N SER A 326 -16.00 12.74 7.52
CA SER A 326 -15.09 13.87 7.76
C SER A 326 -14.05 13.99 6.65
N VAL A 327 -13.42 12.89 6.25
CA VAL A 327 -12.40 12.86 5.18
C VAL A 327 -13.01 13.24 3.82
N SER A 328 -14.27 12.90 3.57
CA SER A 328 -14.99 13.27 2.33
C SER A 328 -15.41 14.74 2.25
N ARG A 329 -15.42 15.48 3.36
CA ARG A 329 -15.79 16.91 3.40
C ARG A 329 -14.61 17.85 3.63
N ALA A 330 -13.42 17.30 3.92
CA ALA A 330 -12.21 18.06 4.15
C ALA A 330 -11.65 18.70 2.87
N ASP A 331 -10.97 19.82 3.04
CA ASP A 331 -10.24 20.56 2.01
C ASP A 331 -8.84 20.94 2.51
N GLU A 332 -8.01 21.55 1.67
CA GLU A 332 -6.62 21.89 1.99
C GLU A 332 -6.43 22.81 3.21
N HIS A 333 -7.45 23.58 3.59
CA HIS A 333 -7.47 24.46 4.77
C HIS A 333 -8.10 23.78 5.99
N HIS A 334 -9.03 22.84 5.78
CA HIS A 334 -9.80 22.14 6.82
C HIS A 334 -9.51 20.63 6.84
N PRO A 335 -8.30 20.20 7.26
CA PRO A 335 -7.92 18.80 7.38
C PRO A 335 -8.80 18.07 8.43
N PRO A 336 -9.16 16.80 8.20
CA PRO A 336 -10.14 16.10 9.03
C PRO A 336 -9.48 15.63 10.35
N VAL A 337 -9.87 16.23 11.47
CA VAL A 337 -9.54 15.71 12.81
C VAL A 337 -10.38 14.47 13.06
N LEU A 338 -9.74 13.30 13.20
CA LEU A 338 -10.48 12.05 13.38
C LEU A 338 -10.97 11.86 14.83
N PRO A 339 -12.04 11.05 15.03
CA PRO A 339 -12.46 10.63 16.36
C PRO A 339 -11.33 9.91 17.11
N LEU A 340 -11.17 10.17 18.40
CA LEU A 340 -10.19 9.49 19.23
C LEU A 340 -10.54 8.01 19.38
N GLN A 341 -9.76 7.13 18.76
CA GLN A 341 -9.79 5.70 19.07
C GLN A 341 -9.05 5.43 20.39
N ALA A 342 -9.57 4.51 21.19
CA ALA A 342 -8.88 4.06 22.40
C ALA A 342 -7.60 3.30 22.02
N ALA A 343 -6.47 3.65 22.63
CA ALA A 343 -5.22 2.92 22.45
C ALA A 343 -5.33 1.55 23.14
N LEU A 344 -5.48 0.49 22.36
CA LEU A 344 -5.54 -0.88 22.88
C LEU A 344 -4.13 -1.39 23.18
N ALA A 345 -3.91 -1.85 24.42
CA ALA A 345 -2.70 -2.58 24.77
C ALA A 345 -2.61 -3.87 23.94
N LEU A 346 -1.39 -4.24 23.51
CA LEU A 346 -1.18 -5.36 22.59
C LEU A 346 -1.42 -6.72 23.28
N HIS A 347 -2.53 -7.37 22.93
CA HIS A 347 -2.91 -8.68 23.44
C HIS A 347 -2.88 -9.72 22.31
N LEU A 348 -1.70 -10.26 21.98
CA LEU A 348 -1.53 -11.16 20.83
C LEU A 348 -2.30 -12.48 20.92
N HIS A 349 -2.67 -12.95 22.11
CA HIS A 349 -3.16 -14.32 22.32
C HIS A 349 -4.35 -14.69 21.42
N GLY A 350 -4.28 -15.88 20.83
CA GLY A 350 -5.36 -16.48 20.04
C GLY A 350 -5.03 -16.64 18.57
N ARG A 351 -6.05 -16.94 17.75
CA ARG A 351 -5.94 -17.19 16.30
C ARG A 351 -6.34 -15.95 15.50
N TRP A 352 -5.47 -15.51 14.60
CA TRP A 352 -5.63 -14.31 13.78
C TRP A 352 -5.47 -14.65 12.30
N VAL A 353 -6.42 -14.25 11.46
CA VAL A 353 -6.47 -14.61 10.03
C VAL A 353 -6.57 -13.37 9.13
N SER A 354 -6.02 -13.42 7.91
CA SER A 354 -6.23 -12.38 6.91
C SER A 354 -7.73 -12.21 6.59
N SER A 355 -8.24 -10.98 6.63
CA SER A 355 -9.63 -10.66 6.25
C SER A 355 -9.89 -10.70 4.74
N GLY A 356 -8.84 -10.85 3.93
CA GLY A 356 -8.88 -10.83 2.48
C GLY A 356 -7.66 -11.49 1.85
N CYS A 357 -7.67 -11.63 0.53
CA CYS A 357 -6.52 -12.07 -0.25
C CYS A 357 -5.49 -10.92 -0.34
N GLU A 358 -4.31 -11.08 0.27
CA GLU A 358 -3.30 -10.02 0.35
C GLU A 358 -2.36 -10.04 -0.87
N ALA A 359 -2.31 -8.96 -1.64
CA ALA A 359 -1.27 -8.78 -2.65
C ALA A 359 0.08 -8.45 -2.01
N ARG A 360 1.17 -9.04 -2.53
CA ARG A 360 2.52 -8.91 -2.00
C ARG A 360 3.51 -8.48 -3.09
N PRO A 361 4.42 -7.53 -2.81
CA PRO A 361 5.66 -7.39 -3.55
C PRO A 361 6.38 -8.74 -3.66
N ALA A 362 6.89 -9.06 -4.85
CA ALA A 362 7.57 -10.31 -5.24
C ALA A 362 6.80 -11.65 -5.09
N VAL A 363 5.88 -11.80 -4.12
CA VAL A 363 5.26 -13.10 -3.76
C VAL A 363 3.78 -13.21 -4.17
N LEU A 364 3.38 -12.50 -5.24
CA LEU A 364 2.04 -12.46 -5.82
C LEU A 364 0.91 -12.21 -4.80
N PHE A 365 0.28 -13.26 -4.26
CA PHE A 365 -0.83 -13.18 -3.32
C PHE A 365 -0.68 -14.22 -2.21
N LEU A 366 -1.14 -13.88 -1.00
CA LEU A 366 -1.21 -14.83 0.11
C LEU A 366 -2.38 -14.58 1.06
N THR A 367 -2.65 -15.56 1.92
CA THR A 367 -3.36 -15.39 3.19
C THR A 367 -2.49 -15.86 4.34
N ARG A 368 -2.70 -15.27 5.52
CA ARG A 368 -1.96 -15.55 6.75
C ARG A 368 -2.91 -16.07 7.83
N LEU A 369 -2.48 -17.06 8.59
CA LEU A 369 -3.10 -17.52 9.82
C LEU A 369 -2.02 -17.61 10.89
N PHE A 370 -2.16 -16.91 12.01
CA PHE A 370 -1.24 -16.99 13.15
C PHE A 370 -1.96 -17.45 14.41
N THR A 371 -1.28 -18.24 15.23
CA THR A 371 -1.69 -18.63 16.58
C THR A 371 -0.63 -18.15 17.58
N PHE A 372 -1.04 -17.39 18.61
CA PHE A 372 -0.13 -16.92 19.67
C PHE A 372 -0.52 -17.52 21.02
N HIS A 373 0.45 -18.15 21.70
CA HIS A 373 0.21 -18.94 22.90
C HIS A 373 0.61 -18.18 24.18
N ARG A 374 -0.35 -18.01 25.10
CA ARG A 374 -0.25 -17.11 26.26
C ARG A 374 0.94 -17.38 27.18
N HIS A 375 1.15 -18.65 27.54
CA HIS A 375 2.08 -19.03 28.62
C HIS A 375 3.54 -18.98 28.21
N ASN A 376 3.87 -19.51 27.04
CA ASN A 376 5.27 -19.72 26.63
C ASN A 376 5.85 -18.62 25.73
N ARG A 377 5.04 -17.62 25.32
CA ARG A 377 5.37 -16.67 24.22
C ARG A 377 5.88 -17.40 22.97
N SER A 378 5.23 -18.50 22.64
CA SER A 378 5.41 -19.19 21.36
C SER A 378 4.36 -18.73 20.38
N TRP A 379 4.70 -18.82 19.10
CA TRP A 379 3.81 -18.50 17.98
C TRP A 379 3.97 -19.57 16.89
N GLU A 380 2.88 -19.76 16.16
CA GLU A 380 2.78 -20.66 15.01
C GLU A 380 2.06 -19.88 13.89
N GLY A 381 2.43 -20.10 12.64
CA GLY A 381 1.89 -19.34 11.52
C GLY A 381 1.92 -20.09 10.20
N HIS A 382 0.83 -20.01 9.45
CA HIS A 382 0.69 -20.54 8.10
C HIS A 382 0.56 -19.39 7.10
N TYR A 383 1.35 -19.46 6.04
CA TYR A 383 1.31 -18.57 4.88
C TYR A 383 0.90 -19.40 3.66
N HIS A 384 -0.34 -19.24 3.21
CA HIS A 384 -0.83 -19.89 2.00
C HIS A 384 -0.62 -18.94 0.83
N HIS A 385 0.19 -19.32 -0.16
CA HIS A 385 0.50 -18.50 -1.33
C HIS A 385 -0.36 -18.92 -2.53
N PHE A 386 -0.70 -17.94 -3.37
CA PHE A 386 -1.61 -18.13 -4.51
C PHE A 386 -1.09 -17.37 -5.74
N SER A 387 -1.38 -17.90 -6.92
CA SER A 387 -0.99 -17.26 -8.19
C SER A 387 -2.00 -16.22 -8.69
N ASP A 388 -3.16 -16.08 -8.05
CA ASP A 388 -4.28 -15.26 -8.51
C ASP A 388 -4.80 -14.27 -7.43
N PRO A 389 -5.37 -13.12 -7.87
CA PRO A 389 -5.79 -12.03 -6.98
C PRO A 389 -7.12 -12.27 -6.23
N ALA A 390 -7.66 -13.49 -6.27
CA ALA A 390 -8.79 -13.95 -5.48
C ALA A 390 -8.45 -15.15 -4.56
N CYS A 391 -7.17 -15.57 -4.51
CA CYS A 391 -6.66 -16.66 -3.67
C CYS A 391 -7.42 -17.99 -3.88
N ARG A 392 -7.54 -18.40 -5.15
CA ARG A 392 -8.22 -19.63 -5.60
C ARG A 392 -7.27 -20.68 -6.20
N GLN A 393 -6.07 -20.28 -6.61
CA GLN A 393 -5.04 -21.12 -7.23
C GLN A 393 -3.81 -21.18 -6.31
N PRO A 394 -3.80 -22.07 -5.30
CA PRO A 394 -2.70 -22.16 -4.34
C PRO A 394 -1.43 -22.71 -4.99
N THR A 395 -0.27 -22.16 -4.60
CA THR A 395 1.05 -22.52 -5.17
C THR A 395 1.91 -23.27 -4.15
N PHE A 396 2.01 -22.76 -2.92
CA PHE A 396 2.62 -23.45 -1.78
C PHE A 396 2.12 -22.88 -0.44
N THR A 397 2.11 -23.73 0.58
CA THR A 397 1.95 -23.32 1.98
C THR A 397 3.32 -23.35 2.67
N VAL A 398 3.60 -22.34 3.49
CA VAL A 398 4.71 -22.35 4.47
C VAL A 398 4.10 -22.35 5.86
N TYR A 399 4.39 -23.38 6.66
CA TYR A 399 4.22 -23.34 8.11
C TYR A 399 5.52 -22.85 8.75
N ALA A 400 5.43 -21.99 9.77
CA ALA A 400 6.55 -21.47 10.52
C ALA A 400 6.20 -21.34 12.00
N ALA A 401 7.16 -21.60 12.89
CA ALA A 401 6.94 -21.53 14.33
C ALA A 401 8.19 -21.12 15.10
N GLY A 402 7.99 -20.58 16.30
CA GLY A 402 9.07 -20.25 17.22
C GLY A 402 8.60 -19.43 18.43
N ARG A 403 9.34 -18.37 18.76
CA ARG A 403 9.20 -17.62 20.02
C ARG A 403 9.15 -16.11 19.78
N TYR A 404 8.62 -15.34 20.72
CA TYR A 404 8.63 -13.88 20.66
C TYR A 404 8.96 -13.20 22.01
N THR A 405 9.58 -12.02 21.95
CA THR A 405 9.96 -11.25 23.15
C THR A 405 8.77 -10.52 23.79
N LYS A 406 8.94 -9.97 24.99
CA LYS A 406 7.92 -9.09 25.58
C LYS A 406 7.92 -7.78 24.78
N GLY A 407 6.74 -7.33 24.32
CA GLY A 407 6.62 -6.10 23.55
C GLY A 407 6.97 -4.84 24.36
N THR A 408 7.60 -3.87 23.71
CA THR A 408 7.92 -2.53 24.23
C THR A 408 7.32 -1.45 23.34
N PRO A 409 6.98 -0.25 23.82
CA PRO A 409 6.54 0.85 22.95
C PRO A 409 7.62 1.20 21.90
N SER A 410 7.21 1.53 20.67
CA SER A 410 8.17 1.90 19.62
C SER A 410 8.69 3.32 19.76
N ALA A 411 10.00 3.47 19.60
CA ALA A 411 10.66 4.78 19.50
C ALA A 411 10.50 5.41 18.09
N LYS A 412 10.32 4.58 17.06
CA LYS A 412 10.14 5.03 15.66
C LYS A 412 8.68 5.36 15.35
N VAL A 413 7.73 4.50 15.75
CA VAL A 413 6.31 4.63 15.37
C VAL A 413 5.42 4.79 16.59
N LEU A 414 4.99 6.02 16.87
CA LEU A 414 4.07 6.32 17.96
C LEU A 414 2.81 5.44 17.90
N GLY A 415 2.43 4.85 19.04
CA GLY A 415 1.30 3.91 19.14
C GLY A 415 1.59 2.50 18.60
N GLY A 416 2.78 2.24 18.06
CA GLY A 416 3.28 0.90 17.74
C GLY A 416 3.98 0.24 18.93
N THR A 417 4.03 -1.09 18.91
CA THR A 417 4.75 -1.94 19.88
C THR A 417 5.81 -2.74 19.13
N GLU A 418 7.05 -2.69 19.60
CA GLU A 418 8.18 -3.43 19.07
C GLU A 418 8.28 -4.80 19.69
N LEU A 419 8.45 -5.82 18.86
CA LEU A 419 8.72 -7.19 19.27
C LEU A 419 9.92 -7.74 18.48
N VAL A 420 10.53 -8.81 18.99
CA VAL A 420 11.50 -9.60 18.25
C VAL A 420 10.96 -11.03 18.19
N PHE A 421 10.86 -11.54 16.97
CA PHE A 421 10.36 -12.87 16.65
C PHE A 421 11.52 -13.78 16.27
N GLU A 422 11.54 -14.96 16.85
CA GLU A 422 12.46 -16.04 16.51
C GLU A 422 11.67 -17.08 15.71
N VAL A 423 12.17 -17.43 14.53
CA VAL A 423 11.69 -18.54 13.68
C VAL A 423 12.67 -19.69 13.85
N THR A 424 12.23 -20.78 14.50
CA THR A 424 13.09 -21.94 14.82
C THR A 424 12.69 -23.21 14.09
N ARG A 425 11.45 -23.26 13.56
CA ARG A 425 10.95 -24.37 12.73
C ARG A 425 10.21 -23.80 11.52
N ALA A 426 10.33 -24.45 10.37
CA ALA A 426 9.41 -24.24 9.25
C ALA A 426 9.21 -25.51 8.43
N HIS A 427 8.04 -25.66 7.84
CA HIS A 427 7.70 -26.75 6.91
C HIS A 427 7.10 -26.15 5.65
N VAL A 428 7.22 -26.86 4.52
CA VAL A 428 6.72 -26.43 3.21
C VAL A 428 5.84 -27.51 2.61
N THR A 429 4.73 -27.11 2.01
CA THR A 429 3.85 -27.97 1.20
C THR A 429 3.67 -27.33 -0.18
N PRO A 430 4.19 -27.90 -1.28
CA PRO A 430 3.86 -27.44 -2.62
C PRO A 430 2.40 -27.82 -2.95
N MET A 431 1.65 -26.87 -3.52
CA MET A 431 0.22 -27.02 -3.83
C MET A 431 -0.03 -27.10 -5.35
N ASP A 432 0.98 -26.81 -6.18
CA ASP A 432 0.95 -27.05 -7.63
C ASP A 432 2.21 -27.77 -8.15
N GLU A 433 2.09 -28.36 -9.34
CA GLU A 433 3.15 -29.14 -10.00
C GLU A 433 4.37 -28.28 -10.39
N VAL A 434 4.17 -27.00 -10.70
CA VAL A 434 5.26 -26.09 -11.08
C VAL A 434 6.19 -25.85 -9.89
N THR A 435 5.60 -25.69 -8.70
CA THR A 435 6.29 -25.47 -7.45
C THR A 435 6.92 -26.78 -6.94
N ALA A 436 6.22 -27.92 -7.05
CA ALA A 436 6.81 -29.22 -6.75
C ALA A 436 8.03 -29.53 -7.65
N ALA A 437 7.93 -29.27 -8.96
CA ALA A 437 9.04 -29.40 -9.90
C ALA A 437 10.20 -28.45 -9.56
N MET A 438 9.92 -27.18 -9.27
CA MET A 438 10.94 -26.20 -8.85
C MET A 438 11.70 -26.65 -7.59
N LEU A 439 11.00 -27.20 -6.60
CA LEU A 439 11.62 -27.73 -5.38
C LEU A 439 12.45 -29.00 -5.64
N ASN A 440 12.04 -29.84 -6.61
CA ASN A 440 12.84 -30.98 -7.08
C ASN A 440 14.14 -30.58 -7.80
N PHE A 441 14.22 -29.37 -8.38
CA PHE A 441 15.47 -28.81 -8.92
C PHE A 441 16.34 -28.10 -7.86
N SER A 442 15.97 -28.15 -6.57
CA SER A 442 16.80 -27.60 -5.49
C SER A 442 18.10 -28.40 -5.29
N LYS A 443 19.15 -27.74 -4.78
CA LYS A 443 20.40 -28.45 -4.45
C LYS A 443 20.15 -29.41 -3.28
N PRO A 444 20.72 -30.63 -3.27
CA PRO A 444 20.60 -31.55 -2.14
C PRO A 444 20.94 -30.86 -0.79
N GLY A 445 20.08 -31.03 0.21
CA GLY A 445 20.24 -30.40 1.52
C GLY A 445 19.99 -28.89 1.58
N SER A 446 19.51 -28.24 0.50
CA SER A 446 19.18 -26.80 0.51
C SER A 446 17.70 -26.47 0.69
N CYS A 447 16.83 -27.48 0.69
CA CYS A 447 15.41 -27.39 1.01
C CYS A 447 14.85 -28.79 1.33
N GLY A 448 14.78 -29.12 2.61
CA GLY A 448 14.23 -30.38 3.12
C GLY A 448 15.16 -31.60 2.99
N ALA A 449 14.76 -32.68 3.67
CA ALA A 449 15.48 -33.95 3.65
C ALA A 449 15.54 -34.59 2.24
N PRO A 450 16.49 -35.51 1.98
CA PRO A 450 16.56 -36.24 0.70
C PRO A 450 15.24 -36.89 0.27
N GLY A 451 15.07 -37.12 -1.03
CA GLY A 451 13.83 -37.60 -1.63
C GLY A 451 13.03 -36.50 -2.34
N ALA A 452 12.13 -36.91 -3.23
CA ALA A 452 11.38 -36.00 -4.11
C ALA A 452 10.30 -35.21 -3.35
N TRP A 453 10.02 -34.01 -3.87
CA TRP A 453 8.85 -33.20 -3.55
C TRP A 453 7.64 -33.63 -4.39
N SER A 454 6.48 -33.71 -3.76
CA SER A 454 5.19 -34.09 -4.36
C SER A 454 4.08 -33.14 -3.90
N VAL A 455 3.12 -32.86 -4.79
CA VAL A 455 2.01 -31.94 -4.50
C VAL A 455 1.18 -32.43 -3.30
N GLY A 456 0.85 -31.51 -2.39
CA GLY A 456 0.09 -31.77 -1.17
C GLY A 456 0.87 -32.47 -0.05
N THR A 457 2.14 -32.82 -0.25
CA THR A 457 2.99 -33.45 0.79
C THR A 457 3.79 -32.39 1.54
N GLU A 458 3.50 -32.21 2.84
CA GLU A 458 4.32 -31.36 3.70
C GLU A 458 5.68 -32.01 4.00
N ARG A 459 6.75 -31.19 4.03
CA ARG A 459 8.08 -31.62 4.45
C ARG A 459 8.73 -30.58 5.36
N ASP A 460 9.42 -31.05 6.40
CA ASP A 460 10.24 -30.19 7.25
C ASP A 460 11.48 -29.67 6.49
N ILE A 461 11.75 -28.37 6.64
CA ILE A 461 12.92 -27.67 6.10
C ILE A 461 13.84 -27.13 7.21
N THR A 462 13.55 -27.45 8.47
CA THR A 462 14.32 -27.03 9.64
C THR A 462 15.72 -27.64 9.65
N ALA A 463 15.83 -28.94 9.41
CA ALA A 463 17.11 -29.65 9.35
C ALA A 463 18.04 -29.19 8.20
N THR A 464 17.52 -28.47 7.20
CA THR A 464 18.31 -27.88 6.09
C THR A 464 18.60 -26.39 6.27
N ASN A 465 18.40 -25.83 7.48
CA ASN A 465 18.53 -24.40 7.76
C ASN A 465 17.64 -23.53 6.85
N GLY A 466 16.45 -24.03 6.50
CA GLY A 466 15.48 -23.39 5.62
C GLY A 466 15.38 -24.02 4.23
N CYS A 467 14.89 -23.22 3.27
CA CYS A 467 14.62 -23.61 1.89
C CYS A 467 15.06 -22.50 0.93
N MET A 468 16.26 -22.63 0.39
CA MET A 468 16.89 -21.61 -0.46
C MET A 468 16.09 -21.20 -1.71
N PRO A 469 15.40 -22.09 -2.45
CA PRO A 469 14.56 -21.71 -3.59
C PRO A 469 13.39 -20.78 -3.23
N LEU A 470 12.91 -20.85 -1.98
CA LEU A 470 11.83 -20.00 -1.46
C LEU A 470 12.35 -18.80 -0.65
N GLY A 471 13.68 -18.59 -0.60
CA GLY A 471 14.32 -17.55 0.20
C GLY A 471 14.31 -17.80 1.72
N ILE A 472 13.68 -18.89 2.19
CA ILE A 472 13.52 -19.20 3.61
C ILE A 472 14.87 -19.61 4.20
N ARG A 473 15.23 -19.04 5.35
CA ARG A 473 16.42 -19.40 6.15
C ARG A 473 16.00 -19.70 7.58
N LEU A 474 16.72 -20.59 8.25
CA LEU A 474 16.51 -20.95 9.65
C LEU A 474 17.85 -21.17 10.38
N PRO A 475 17.94 -20.88 11.69
CA PRO A 475 17.01 -20.03 12.44
C PRO A 475 17.01 -18.60 11.88
N HIS A 476 15.92 -17.87 12.09
CA HIS A 476 15.79 -16.49 11.60
C HIS A 476 15.21 -15.59 12.69
N VAL A 477 15.63 -14.33 12.72
CA VAL A 477 15.16 -13.32 13.70
C VAL A 477 14.49 -12.17 12.93
N GLU A 478 13.31 -11.77 13.37
CA GLU A 478 12.54 -10.68 12.78
C GLU A 478 12.26 -9.57 13.80
N TYR A 479 12.73 -8.37 13.50
CA TYR A 479 12.43 -7.16 14.27
C TYR A 479 11.12 -6.59 13.75
N GLU A 480 10.02 -6.93 14.43
CA GLU A 480 8.67 -6.62 13.98
C GLU A 480 8.02 -5.43 14.70
N LEU A 481 6.98 -4.88 14.09
CA LEU A 481 6.18 -3.78 14.62
C LEU A 481 4.70 -4.20 14.67
N PHE A 482 4.08 -4.10 15.84
CA PHE A 482 2.70 -4.50 16.07
C PHE A 482 1.81 -3.34 16.54
N LYS A 483 0.54 -3.33 16.13
CA LYS A 483 -0.50 -2.44 16.65
C LYS A 483 -1.82 -3.19 16.74
N MET A 484 -2.62 -2.89 17.76
CA MET A 484 -3.98 -3.42 17.90
C MET A 484 -4.99 -2.28 17.79
N GLU A 485 -6.06 -2.51 17.02
CA GLU A 485 -7.21 -1.60 16.89
C GLU A 485 -8.51 -2.41 17.03
N GLN A 486 -9.64 -1.73 17.17
CA GLN A 486 -10.96 -2.28 16.89
C GLN A 486 -11.55 -1.56 15.68
N ASP A 487 -12.19 -2.32 14.79
CA ASP A 487 -12.97 -1.74 13.70
C ASP A 487 -14.26 -1.06 14.25
N PRO A 488 -14.98 -0.27 13.42
CA PRO A 488 -16.24 0.36 13.83
C PRO A 488 -17.40 -0.59 14.18
N ARG A 489 -17.24 -1.91 13.99
CA ARG A 489 -18.19 -2.96 14.39
C ARG A 489 -17.76 -3.68 15.68
N GLY A 490 -16.57 -3.39 16.21
CA GLY A 490 -15.99 -4.01 17.41
C GLY A 490 -15.09 -5.23 17.12
N GLN A 491 -14.78 -5.52 15.86
CA GLN A 491 -13.85 -6.59 15.48
C GLN A 491 -12.42 -6.19 15.86
N SER A 492 -11.73 -7.03 16.63
CA SER A 492 -10.31 -6.85 16.93
C SER A 492 -9.47 -7.01 15.67
N LEU A 493 -8.62 -6.00 15.41
CA LEU A 493 -7.68 -5.95 14.29
C LEU A 493 -6.23 -6.00 14.81
N LEU A 494 -5.42 -6.88 14.23
CA LEU A 494 -3.98 -6.98 14.50
C LEU A 494 -3.16 -6.55 13.28
N PHE A 495 -2.44 -5.45 13.42
CA PHE A 495 -1.51 -4.95 12.42
C PHE A 495 -0.09 -5.44 12.73
N ILE A 496 0.63 -5.87 11.69
CA ILE A 496 2.02 -6.37 11.73
C ILE A 496 2.86 -5.54 10.75
N GLY A 497 4.16 -5.39 10.97
CA GLY A 497 5.01 -4.41 10.29
C GLY A 497 5.12 -4.62 8.79
N GLN A 498 5.08 -3.56 7.99
CA GLN A 498 5.21 -3.65 6.53
C GLN A 498 6.57 -4.26 6.17
N ARG A 499 6.56 -5.39 5.44
CA ARG A 499 7.78 -6.01 4.94
C ARG A 499 8.51 -5.07 3.95
N PRO A 500 9.84 -5.04 3.94
CA PRO A 500 10.62 -4.25 2.99
C PRO A 500 10.23 -4.48 1.52
N THR A 501 10.09 -3.40 0.75
CA THR A 501 9.69 -3.44 -0.67
C THR A 501 10.81 -3.89 -1.62
N ASP A 502 12.05 -3.97 -1.13
CA ASP A 502 13.21 -4.54 -1.82
C ASP A 502 13.29 -6.08 -1.69
N GLY A 503 12.39 -6.69 -0.90
CA GLY A 503 12.39 -8.13 -0.61
C GLY A 503 13.38 -8.56 0.49
N SER A 504 13.98 -7.62 1.22
CA SER A 504 14.85 -7.93 2.36
C SER A 504 14.06 -8.32 3.63
N SER A 505 14.70 -9.07 4.53
CA SER A 505 14.17 -9.35 5.87
C SER A 505 14.38 -8.15 6.81
N PRO A 506 13.46 -7.90 7.77
CA PRO A 506 13.72 -7.02 8.91
C PRO A 506 14.58 -7.75 9.97
N ASP A 507 15.79 -8.15 9.58
CA ASP A 507 16.72 -8.98 10.37
C ASP A 507 17.61 -8.18 11.34
N THR A 508 17.49 -6.84 11.38
CA THR A 508 18.17 -5.96 12.35
C THR A 508 17.21 -4.90 12.94
N PRO A 509 17.52 -4.29 14.11
CA PRO A 509 16.70 -3.22 14.71
C PRO A 509 16.53 -1.99 13.80
N GLU A 510 17.52 -1.72 12.95
CA GLU A 510 17.54 -0.60 12.01
C GLU A 510 16.47 -0.81 10.94
N LYS A 511 16.40 -2.04 10.40
CA LYS A 511 15.42 -2.47 9.40
C LYS A 511 14.00 -2.71 9.93
N ARG A 512 13.76 -2.57 11.26
CA ARG A 512 12.40 -2.72 11.83
C ARG A 512 11.39 -1.87 11.04
N PRO A 513 10.24 -2.44 10.61
CA PRO A 513 9.22 -1.71 9.86
C PRO A 513 8.77 -0.41 10.53
N THR A 514 8.50 0.60 9.72
CA THR A 514 7.99 1.93 10.14
C THR A 514 6.52 2.16 9.79
N SER A 515 5.80 1.08 9.47
CA SER A 515 4.43 1.08 8.93
C SER A 515 3.83 -0.32 9.02
N PHE A 516 2.59 -0.52 8.58
CA PHE A 516 1.83 -1.76 8.78
C PHE A 516 1.33 -2.40 7.48
N GLN A 517 1.27 -3.73 7.49
CA GLN A 517 0.60 -4.56 6.49
C GLN A 517 -0.94 -4.43 6.60
N ALA A 518 -1.67 -5.13 5.72
CA ALA A 518 -3.09 -5.38 5.94
C ALA A 518 -3.33 -6.02 7.35
N PRO A 519 -4.40 -5.65 8.05
CA PRO A 519 -4.70 -6.21 9.37
C PRO A 519 -5.22 -7.64 9.28
N LEU A 520 -4.92 -8.43 10.32
CA LEU A 520 -5.56 -9.70 10.61
C LEU A 520 -6.77 -9.47 11.52
N VAL A 521 -7.77 -10.37 11.44
CA VAL A 521 -8.93 -10.40 12.35
C VAL A 521 -8.82 -11.58 13.33
N LEU A 522 -9.19 -11.36 14.59
CA LEU A 522 -9.31 -12.41 15.61
C LEU A 522 -10.48 -13.36 15.27
N CYS A 523 -10.28 -14.68 15.31
CA CYS A 523 -11.34 -15.67 15.08
C CYS A 523 -12.39 -15.66 16.22
N ASP A 524 -13.67 -15.77 15.87
CA ASP A 524 -14.83 -15.55 16.75
C ASP A 524 -14.83 -16.37 18.06
N GLU A 525 -14.37 -17.62 18.03
CA GLU A 525 -14.40 -18.49 19.23
C GLU A 525 -13.50 -17.98 20.36
N MET A 526 -12.41 -17.29 20.04
CA MET A 526 -11.52 -16.69 21.03
C MET A 526 -11.89 -15.23 21.37
N ALA A 527 -12.82 -14.62 20.63
CA ALA A 527 -13.32 -13.28 20.91
C ALA A 527 -14.25 -13.20 22.14
N GLN A 528 -14.54 -14.34 22.80
CA GLN A 528 -15.26 -14.40 24.07
C GLN A 528 -14.34 -14.23 25.29
N ASP A 529 -13.08 -14.67 25.21
CA ASP A 529 -12.09 -14.51 26.29
C ASP A 529 -11.46 -13.10 26.35
N PHE A 530 -11.63 -12.31 25.28
CA PHE A 530 -11.22 -10.92 25.27
C PHE A 530 -12.26 -10.04 25.99
N PRO A 531 -11.86 -9.19 26.95
CA PRO A 531 -12.80 -8.31 27.63
C PRO A 531 -13.37 -7.30 26.64
N ARG A 532 -14.64 -7.51 26.27
CA ARG A 532 -15.43 -6.54 25.49
C ARG A 532 -15.59 -5.27 26.31
N LEU A 533 -14.72 -4.29 26.05
CA LEU A 533 -14.85 -2.94 26.61
C LEU A 533 -16.26 -2.43 26.35
N LEU A 534 -16.99 -2.16 27.43
CA LEU A 534 -18.44 -2.05 27.40
C LEU A 534 -18.88 -0.93 26.45
N GLN A 535 -19.63 -1.30 25.40
CA GLN A 535 -20.43 -0.35 24.65
C GLN A 535 -21.32 0.39 25.64
N HIS A 536 -21.02 1.67 25.87
CA HIS A 536 -21.80 2.52 26.77
C HIS A 536 -23.14 2.82 26.13
N ARG A 537 -24.07 1.89 26.36
CA ARG A 537 -25.49 2.00 26.01
C ARG A 537 -26.02 3.26 26.70
N PRO A 538 -26.48 4.29 25.98
CA PRO A 538 -27.13 5.42 26.62
C PRO A 538 -28.36 4.88 27.36
N LEU A 539 -28.37 4.99 28.69
CA LEU A 539 -29.55 4.63 29.47
C LEU A 539 -30.64 5.63 29.12
N LEU A 540 -31.65 5.17 28.37
CA LEU A 540 -32.79 5.96 27.95
C LEU A 540 -33.73 6.19 29.14
N GLY A 541 -33.32 7.09 30.04
CA GLY A 541 -34.11 7.51 31.19
C GLY A 541 -35.44 8.09 30.73
N LYS A 542 -36.55 7.44 31.09
CA LYS A 542 -37.89 8.03 30.92
C LYS A 542 -37.97 9.30 31.76
N PRO A 543 -38.52 10.41 31.24
CA PRO A 543 -38.77 11.60 32.05
C PRO A 543 -39.91 11.31 33.05
N PRO A 544 -39.74 11.63 34.35
CA PRO A 544 -40.85 11.59 35.30
C PRO A 544 -41.81 12.75 35.03
N SER A 545 -43.10 12.46 34.96
CA SER A 545 -44.16 13.45 34.75
C SER A 545 -44.66 14.03 36.07
N SER A 546 -44.54 15.34 36.26
CA SER A 546 -45.32 16.12 37.25
C SER A 546 -45.65 17.51 36.69
N ARG A 547 -46.63 18.22 37.29
CA ARG A 547 -47.35 19.32 36.63
C ARG A 547 -47.45 20.58 37.50
N GLY A 548 -46.45 21.47 37.37
CA GLY A 548 -46.44 22.87 37.86
C GLY A 548 -46.54 23.07 39.38
N PRO A 549 -46.71 24.33 39.85
CA PRO A 549 -46.36 25.61 39.21
C PRO A 549 -45.34 26.44 40.03
N CYS A 550 -44.61 27.37 39.39
CA CYS A 550 -43.67 28.26 40.06
C CYS A 550 -44.32 29.59 40.52
N PRO A 551 -43.98 30.11 41.72
CA PRO A 551 -44.03 31.54 42.01
C PRO A 551 -42.69 32.23 41.66
N PRO A 552 -42.68 33.51 41.23
CA PRO A 552 -41.45 34.27 40.92
C PRO A 552 -41.03 35.21 42.07
N VAL A 553 -39.75 35.65 42.08
CA VAL A 553 -39.27 36.96 42.60
C VAL A 553 -37.96 37.34 41.89
N ALA A 554 -37.65 38.64 41.84
CA ALA A 554 -36.59 39.27 41.03
C ALA A 554 -35.14 39.10 41.54
N PRO A 555 -34.12 39.34 40.68
CA PRO A 555 -32.71 39.47 41.06
C PRO A 555 -32.34 40.92 41.47
N LEU A 556 -31.29 41.09 42.30
CA LEU A 556 -30.46 42.31 42.52
C LEU A 556 -29.23 41.90 43.39
N PRO A 557 -28.16 42.72 43.61
CA PRO A 557 -26.83 42.29 43.20
C PRO A 557 -25.70 42.44 44.26
N PHE A 558 -24.46 42.17 43.83
CA PHE A 558 -23.17 42.72 44.30
C PHE A 558 -23.00 43.07 45.80
N LEU A 559 -21.99 42.44 46.42
CA LEU A 559 -21.06 43.18 47.29
C LEU A 559 -19.63 42.66 47.13
N PHE A 560 -18.66 43.57 47.02
CA PHE A 560 -17.24 43.27 47.25
C PHE A 560 -16.97 43.25 48.75
N LEU A 561 -16.01 42.45 49.20
CA LEU A 561 -15.33 42.69 50.48
C LEU A 561 -13.88 42.23 50.40
N VAL A 562 -12.96 43.20 50.55
CA VAL A 562 -11.52 42.97 50.66
C VAL A 562 -11.14 43.15 52.13
N VAL A 563 -10.51 42.15 52.72
CA VAL A 563 -9.74 42.28 53.96
C VAL A 563 -8.45 41.49 53.79
N GLY A 564 -7.31 42.07 54.18
CA GLY A 564 -6.03 41.39 54.19
C GLY A 564 -5.16 41.87 55.35
N LEU A 565 -4.46 40.91 55.98
CA LEU A 565 -3.34 41.03 56.92
C LEU A 565 -2.63 39.66 56.80
N ALA A 566 -1.37 39.44 56.39
CA ALA A 566 -0.07 40.16 56.49
C ALA A 566 0.84 39.57 57.58
N PHE A 567 2.08 39.20 57.19
CA PHE A 567 3.20 38.73 58.05
C PHE A 567 2.98 37.36 58.75
N LEU A 568 3.97 36.49 59.06
CA LEU A 568 5.43 36.33 58.83
C LEU A 568 5.70 34.79 58.85
N GLY A 569 6.82 34.20 58.42
CA GLY A 569 8.06 34.68 57.79
C GLY A 569 9.17 33.60 57.84
N TRP A 570 10.15 33.66 56.92
CA TRP A 570 11.45 32.93 56.86
C TRP A 570 11.46 31.40 57.12
N LEU A 571 11.93 30.58 56.17
CA LEU A 571 13.33 30.56 55.70
C LEU A 571 13.45 30.27 54.19
#